data_AF-A0A970SBF8-F1
#
_entry.id   AF-A0A970SBF8-F1
#
_cell.length_a   1.000
_cell.length_b   1.000
_cell.length_c   1.000
_cell.angle_alpha   90.00
_cell.angle_beta   90.00
_cell.angle_gamma   90.00
#
_symmetry.space_group_name_H-M   'P 1'
#
loop_
_entity.id
_entity.type
_entity.pdbx_description
1 polymer ?
#
loop_
_entity_poly.entity_id
_entity_poly.type
_entity_poly.pdbx_seq_one_letter_code
_entity_poly.pdbx_strand_id
1 'polypeptide(L)'
;MHSLAILLSAFVFLVLQSTLAHLLPWDQVVPNAALVIALHMGIHDYSTGKGAILAFLIGYFMDAFAGSPIGLYTFVSVAIFLISRIASLRLFLQGWAFEIFITFFLALVAGVLTLSIRALFDQDFGSLLLHAKIVIFRAVATAIVAPLVYKLMKKIDLVHAKRASRARMMM
;
A
#
# COMPACT_ATOMS: atom_id res chain seq x y z
N MET A 1 -8.76 17.92 -5.09
CA MET A 1 -8.74 17.83 -3.61
C MET A 1 -8.69 16.40 -3.07
N HIS A 2 -9.48 15.45 -3.60
CA HIS A 2 -9.47 14.04 -3.13
C HIS A 2 -8.11 13.34 -3.28
N SER A 3 -7.51 13.40 -4.48
CA SER A 3 -6.16 12.87 -4.73
C SER A 3 -5.10 13.46 -3.80
N LEU A 4 -5.21 14.75 -3.46
CA LEU A 4 -4.29 15.40 -2.53
C LEU A 4 -4.44 14.86 -1.11
N ALA A 5 -5.66 14.60 -0.65
CA ALA A 5 -5.90 14.02 0.67
C ALA A 5 -5.33 12.59 0.77
N ILE A 6 -5.41 11.81 -0.31
CA ILE A 6 -4.79 10.47 -0.39
C ILE A 6 -3.27 10.59 -0.31
N LEU A 7 -2.66 11.48 -1.10
CA LEU A 7 -1.21 11.69 -1.08
C LEU A 7 -0.71 12.19 0.28
N LEU A 8 -1.43 13.12 0.91
CA LEU A 8 -1.10 13.61 2.26
C LEU A 8 -1.22 12.48 3.29
N SER A 9 -2.25 11.65 3.19
CA SER A 9 -2.42 10.51 4.10
C SER A 9 -1.28 9.51 3.93
N ALA A 10 -0.92 9.18 2.68
CA ALA A 10 0.23 8.36 2.39
C ALA A 10 1.49 8.97 2.99
N PHE A 11 1.78 10.24 2.71
CA PHE A 11 2.93 10.96 3.27
C PHE A 11 3.00 10.89 4.80
N VAL A 12 1.89 11.13 5.52
CA VAL A 12 1.84 11.02 6.98
C VAL A 12 2.17 9.60 7.43
N PHE A 13 1.59 8.58 6.79
CA PHE A 13 1.94 7.18 7.09
C PHE A 13 3.41 6.87 6.78
N LEU A 14 3.98 7.44 5.71
CA LEU A 14 5.38 7.26 5.36
C LEU A 14 6.31 7.83 6.44
N VAL A 15 5.99 9.01 6.97
CA VAL A 15 6.74 9.64 8.06
C VAL A 15 6.60 8.81 9.34
N LEU A 16 5.39 8.33 9.66
CA LEU A 16 5.18 7.51 10.85
C LEU A 16 5.93 6.17 10.75
N GLN A 17 5.86 5.47 9.63
CA GLN A 17 6.56 4.19 9.48
C GLN A 17 8.08 4.37 9.45
N SER A 18 8.62 5.45 8.86
CA SER A 18 10.08 5.68 8.84
C SER A 18 10.59 6.00 10.25
N THR A 19 9.82 6.78 10.99
CA THR A 19 10.11 7.07 12.41
C THR A 19 10.06 5.79 13.25
N LEU A 20 9.02 4.96 13.07
CA LEU A 20 8.91 3.67 13.76
C LEU A 20 10.04 2.71 13.39
N ALA A 21 10.45 2.67 12.12
CA ALA A 21 11.56 1.85 11.66
C ALA A 21 12.90 2.23 12.30
N HIS A 22 13.10 3.51 12.64
CA HIS A 22 14.30 3.96 13.34
C HIS A 22 14.22 3.77 14.86
N LEU A 23 13.04 3.90 15.46
CA LEU A 23 12.87 3.83 16.93
C LEU A 23 12.71 2.40 17.45
N LEU A 24 12.17 1.48 16.65
CA LEU A 24 11.99 0.09 17.05
C LEU A 24 13.14 -0.76 16.52
N PRO A 25 13.75 -1.63 17.36
CA PRO A 25 14.78 -2.59 16.92
C PRO A 25 14.22 -3.73 16.05
N TRP A 26 12.97 -3.61 15.59
CA TRP A 26 12.24 -4.60 14.80
C TRP A 26 11.92 -4.06 13.40
N ASP A 27 12.96 -3.71 12.65
CA ASP A 27 12.91 -3.38 11.22
C ASP A 27 12.14 -4.42 10.39
N GLN A 28 12.13 -5.67 10.85
CA GLN A 28 11.43 -6.80 10.24
C GLN A 28 9.88 -6.72 10.33
N VAL A 29 9.33 -5.96 11.29
CA VAL A 29 7.88 -5.95 11.60
C VAL A 29 7.22 -4.61 11.24
N VAL A 30 7.96 -3.68 10.62
CA VAL A 30 7.40 -2.37 10.24
C VAL A 30 6.34 -2.55 9.15
N PRO A 31 5.06 -2.23 9.43
CA PRO A 31 3.96 -2.41 8.47
C PRO A 31 4.06 -1.42 7.31
N ASN A 32 3.73 -1.87 6.10
CA ASN A 32 3.74 -1.02 4.92
C ASN A 32 2.35 -0.41 4.67
N ALA A 33 2.06 0.69 5.36
CA ALA A 33 0.77 1.38 5.24
C ALA A 33 0.56 1.99 3.82
N ALA A 34 1.63 2.39 3.14
CA ALA A 34 1.57 2.91 1.77
C ALA A 34 1.04 1.87 0.78
N LEU A 35 1.49 0.61 0.92
CA LEU A 35 0.98 -0.51 0.13
C LEU A 35 -0.51 -0.74 0.36
N VAL A 36 -0.98 -0.63 1.61
CA VAL A 36 -2.41 -0.77 1.95
C VAL A 36 -3.26 0.32 1.28
N ILE A 37 -2.75 1.54 1.14
CA ILE A 37 -3.45 2.61 0.43
C ILE A 37 -3.56 2.26 -1.07
N ALA A 38 -2.47 1.78 -1.69
CA ALA A 38 -2.51 1.32 -3.08
C ALA A 38 -3.50 0.16 -3.30
N LEU A 39 -3.53 -0.79 -2.37
CA LEU A 39 -4.49 -1.89 -2.33
C LEU A 39 -5.93 -1.40 -2.19
N HIS A 40 -6.19 -0.46 -1.27
CA HIS A 40 -7.50 0.14 -1.10
C HIS A 40 -8.02 0.77 -2.39
N MET A 41 -7.17 1.53 -3.07
CA MET A 41 -7.53 2.16 -4.34
C MET A 41 -7.82 1.16 -5.46
N GLY A 42 -7.12 0.02 -5.51
CA GLY A 42 -7.40 -1.00 -6.53
C GLY A 42 -8.68 -1.79 -6.23
N ILE A 43 -8.93 -2.07 -4.95
CA ILE A 43 -10.12 -2.83 -4.52
C ILE A 43 -11.41 -2.01 -4.65
N HIS A 44 -11.36 -0.74 -4.27
CA HIS A 44 -12.53 0.14 -4.32
C HIS A 44 -12.61 0.82 -5.69
N ASP A 45 -13.79 1.30 -6.10
CA ASP A 45 -14.06 1.81 -7.45
C ASP A 45 -13.41 3.16 -7.79
N TYR A 46 -12.08 3.14 -7.86
CA TYR A 46 -11.28 4.22 -8.39
C TYR A 46 -11.10 4.05 -9.91
N SER A 47 -11.02 5.18 -10.61
CA SER A 47 -10.58 5.20 -12.00
C SER A 47 -9.19 4.57 -12.12
N THR A 48 -9.04 3.56 -12.98
CA THR A 48 -7.78 2.82 -13.17
C THR A 48 -6.59 3.75 -13.44
N GLY A 49 -6.75 4.74 -14.32
CA GLY A 49 -5.68 5.69 -14.65
C GLY A 49 -5.27 6.55 -13.46
N LYS A 50 -6.23 7.10 -12.71
CA LYS A 50 -5.95 7.92 -11.52
C LYS A 50 -5.33 7.09 -10.39
N GLY A 51 -5.83 5.89 -10.16
CA GLY A 51 -5.32 4.98 -9.15
C GLY A 51 -3.88 4.54 -9.45
N ALA A 52 -3.55 4.26 -10.72
CA ALA A 52 -2.20 3.92 -11.13
C ALA A 52 -1.22 5.08 -10.91
N ILE A 53 -1.59 6.31 -11.27
CA ILE A 53 -0.77 7.51 -11.01
C ILE A 53 -0.57 7.72 -9.51
N LEU A 54 -1.61 7.55 -8.70
CA LEU A 54 -1.49 7.68 -7.24
C LEU A 54 -0.60 6.58 -6.65
N ALA A 55 -0.74 5.32 -7.09
CA ALA A 55 0.11 4.22 -6.66
C ALA A 55 1.57 4.45 -7.06
N PHE A 56 1.82 5.01 -8.25
CA PHE A 56 3.14 5.43 -8.69
C PHE A 56 3.75 6.47 -7.76
N LEU A 57 3.03 7.56 -7.47
CA LEU A 57 3.51 8.64 -6.59
C LEU A 57 3.76 8.15 -5.16
N ILE A 58 2.88 7.31 -4.62
CA ILE A 58 3.03 6.72 -3.29
C ILE A 58 4.27 5.83 -3.24
N GLY A 59 4.46 4.98 -4.25
CA GLY A 59 5.65 4.13 -4.35
C GLY A 59 6.94 4.92 -4.57
N TYR A 60 6.88 6.03 -5.30
CA TYR A 60 8.03 6.94 -5.46
C TYR A 60 8.41 7.61 -4.15
N PHE A 61 7.43 8.04 -3.34
CA PHE A 61 7.71 8.52 -2.00
C PHE A 61 8.30 7.40 -1.13
N MET A 62 7.79 6.17 -1.20
CA MET A 62 8.41 5.03 -0.50
C MET A 62 9.88 4.87 -0.86
N ASP A 63 10.23 4.94 -2.14
CA ASP A 63 11.62 4.85 -2.59
C ASP A 63 12.50 5.96 -1.97
N ALA A 64 11.99 7.20 -1.94
CA ALA A 64 12.70 8.33 -1.36
C ALA A 64 12.89 8.23 0.16
N PHE A 65 11.89 7.74 0.89
CA PHE A 65 11.94 7.63 2.37
C PHE A 65 12.66 6.37 2.87
N ALA A 66 12.61 5.27 2.13
CA ALA A 66 13.20 3.99 2.54
C ALA A 66 14.68 3.85 2.16
N GLY A 67 15.25 4.81 1.42
CA GLY A 67 16.62 4.73 0.92
C GLY A 67 16.84 3.55 -0.05
N SER A 68 15.75 3.02 -0.64
CA SER A 68 15.84 1.93 -1.60
C SER A 68 16.21 2.43 -3.00
N PRO A 69 16.66 1.54 -3.91
CA PRO A 69 16.84 1.91 -5.30
C PRO A 69 15.59 2.58 -5.86
N ILE A 70 15.75 3.76 -6.46
CA ILE A 70 14.64 4.54 -7.03
C ILE A 70 13.93 3.67 -8.07
N GLY A 71 12.61 3.54 -7.92
CA GLY A 71 11.76 2.78 -8.84
C GLY A 71 11.32 1.42 -8.30
N LEU A 72 11.94 0.89 -7.24
CA LEU A 72 11.59 -0.42 -6.67
C LEU A 72 10.15 -0.43 -6.11
N TYR A 73 9.89 0.38 -5.09
CA TYR A 73 8.56 0.47 -4.48
C TYR A 73 7.57 1.18 -5.39
N THR A 74 8.04 2.05 -6.28
CA THR A 74 7.22 2.60 -7.36
C THR A 74 6.61 1.49 -8.22
N PHE A 75 7.45 0.59 -8.74
CA PHE A 75 7.00 -0.53 -9.57
C PHE A 75 6.09 -1.48 -8.80
N VAL A 76 6.51 -1.88 -7.58
CA VAL A 76 5.73 -2.80 -6.74
C VAL A 76 4.36 -2.22 -6.41
N SER A 77 4.27 -0.92 -6.08
CA SER A 77 2.99 -0.28 -5.72
C SER A 77 2.02 -0.25 -6.90
N VAL A 78 2.49 0.08 -8.10
CA VAL A 78 1.67 0.07 -9.32
C VAL A 78 1.24 -1.36 -9.67
N ALA A 79 2.15 -2.33 -9.61
CA ALA A 79 1.83 -3.73 -9.88
C ALA A 79 0.76 -4.26 -8.93
N ILE A 80 0.89 -4.01 -7.63
CA ILE A 80 -0.08 -4.44 -6.63
C ILE A 80 -1.42 -3.72 -6.78
N PHE A 81 -1.41 -2.42 -7.12
CA PHE A 81 -2.63 -1.71 -7.48
C PHE A 81 -3.36 -2.41 -8.64
N LEU A 82 -2.66 -2.74 -9.73
CA LEU A 82 -3.26 -3.41 -10.89
C LEU A 82 -3.77 -4.82 -10.55
N ILE A 83 -2.99 -5.62 -9.82
CA ILE A 83 -3.40 -6.97 -9.39
C ILE A 83 -4.65 -6.87 -8.51
N SER A 84 -4.67 -5.94 -7.55
CA SER A 84 -5.82 -5.74 -6.67
C SER A 84 -7.07 -5.25 -7.42
N ARG A 85 -6.90 -4.43 -8.47
CA ARG A 85 -7.99 -4.03 -9.37
C ARG A 85 -8.56 -5.20 -10.16
N ILE A 86 -7.73 -6.14 -10.59
CA ILE A 86 -8.21 -7.38 -11.24
C ILE A 86 -8.92 -8.27 -10.22
N ALA A 87 -8.39 -8.38 -9.01
CA ALA A 87 -8.99 -9.16 -7.93
C ALA A 87 -10.37 -8.62 -7.52
N SER A 88 -10.56 -7.29 -7.50
CA SER A 88 -11.82 -6.66 -7.13
C SER A 88 -12.96 -6.94 -8.12
N LEU A 89 -12.63 -7.15 -9.40
CA LEU A 89 -13.60 -7.55 -10.41
C LEU A 89 -14.10 -8.99 -10.21
N ARG A 90 -13.35 -9.83 -9.48
CA ARG A 90 -13.67 -11.25 -9.27
C ARG A 90 -14.17 -11.56 -7.86
N LEU A 91 -13.93 -10.68 -6.89
CA LEU A 91 -14.20 -10.92 -5.47
C LEU A 91 -15.26 -9.93 -4.96
N PHE A 92 -16.46 -10.43 -4.68
CA PHE A 92 -17.56 -9.64 -4.09
C PHE A 92 -17.63 -9.74 -2.56
N LEU A 93 -16.58 -10.28 -1.91
CA LEU A 93 -16.55 -10.47 -0.47
C LEU A 93 -16.26 -9.15 0.25
N GLN A 94 -17.07 -8.83 1.25
CA GLN A 94 -16.94 -7.62 2.05
C GLN A 94 -16.78 -7.98 3.53
N GLY A 95 -15.90 -7.26 4.24
CA GLY A 95 -15.71 -7.42 5.67
C GLY A 95 -14.26 -7.25 6.11
N TRP A 96 -14.06 -6.93 7.39
CA TRP A 96 -12.76 -6.73 8.00
C TRP A 96 -11.84 -7.96 7.91
N ALA A 97 -12.39 -9.17 8.06
CA ALA A 97 -11.63 -10.41 7.90
C ALA A 97 -11.14 -10.61 6.45
N PHE A 98 -11.96 -10.24 5.46
CA PHE A 98 -11.57 -10.29 4.05
C PHE A 98 -10.48 -9.26 3.73
N GLU A 99 -10.57 -8.04 4.27
CA GLU A 99 -9.54 -7.00 4.13
C GLU A 99 -8.19 -7.46 4.68
N ILE A 100 -8.17 -8.11 5.87
CA ILE A 100 -6.95 -8.68 6.44
C ILE A 100 -6.39 -9.77 5.52
N PHE A 101 -7.25 -10.70 5.09
CA PHE A 101 -6.85 -11.82 4.24
C PHE A 101 -6.26 -11.34 2.91
N ILE A 102 -6.98 -10.53 2.14
CA ILE A 102 -6.51 -10.07 0.84
C ILE A 102 -5.24 -9.22 0.96
N THR A 103 -5.15 -8.39 2.01
CA THR A 103 -3.95 -7.58 2.27
C THR A 103 -2.76 -8.45 2.59
N PHE A 104 -2.94 -9.50 3.40
CA PHE A 104 -1.87 -10.45 3.70
C PHE A 104 -1.31 -11.10 2.42
N PHE A 105 -2.18 -11.65 1.57
CA PHE A 105 -1.76 -12.29 0.33
C PHE A 105 -1.06 -11.32 -0.63
N LEU A 106 -1.62 -10.13 -0.84
CA LEU A 106 -1.01 -9.16 -1.74
C LEU A 106 0.24 -8.51 -1.14
N ALA A 107 0.36 -8.41 0.18
CA ALA A 107 1.61 -8.02 0.84
C ALA A 107 2.70 -9.08 0.69
N LEU A 108 2.36 -10.37 0.71
CA LEU A 108 3.30 -11.45 0.36
C LEU A 108 3.77 -11.33 -1.08
N VAL A 109 2.84 -11.14 -2.04
CA VAL A 109 3.19 -10.93 -3.46
C VAL A 109 4.11 -9.71 -3.61
N ALA A 110 3.80 -8.60 -2.93
CA ALA A 110 4.62 -7.39 -2.94
C ALA A 110 6.03 -7.66 -2.39
N GLY A 111 6.13 -8.42 -1.29
CA GLY A 111 7.41 -8.82 -0.70
C GLY A 111 8.22 -9.71 -1.62
N VAL A 112 7.59 -10.71 -2.25
CA VAL A 112 8.24 -11.58 -3.25
C VAL A 112 8.73 -10.76 -4.43
N LEU A 113 7.90 -9.88 -5.02
CA LEU A 113 8.31 -8.99 -6.10
C LEU A 113 9.50 -8.11 -5.69
N THR A 114 9.47 -7.56 -4.48
CA THR A 114 10.56 -6.74 -3.95
C THR A 114 11.85 -7.56 -3.85
N LEU A 115 11.79 -8.78 -3.31
CA LEU A 115 12.95 -9.67 -3.20
C LEU A 115 13.46 -10.10 -4.56
N SER A 116 12.57 -10.46 -5.50
CA SER A 116 12.95 -10.85 -6.85
C SER A 116 13.67 -9.72 -7.57
N ILE A 117 13.15 -8.49 -7.49
CA ILE A 117 13.82 -7.34 -8.12
C ILE A 117 15.17 -7.10 -7.44
N ARG A 118 15.24 -7.07 -6.11
CA ARG A 118 16.52 -6.87 -5.43
C ARG A 118 17.54 -7.95 -5.76
N ALA A 119 17.13 -9.22 -5.87
CA ALA A 119 18.00 -10.33 -6.23
C ALA A 119 18.59 -10.22 -7.65
N LEU A 120 17.94 -9.47 -8.56
CA LEU A 120 18.46 -9.21 -9.89
C LEU A 120 19.54 -8.12 -9.91
N PHE A 121 19.52 -7.21 -8.93
CA PHE A 121 20.38 -6.02 -8.92
C PHE A 121 21.48 -6.03 -7.86
N ASP A 122 21.31 -6.82 -6.80
CA ASP A 122 22.24 -6.84 -5.66
C ASP A 122 23.17 -8.07 -5.76
N GLN A 123 24.48 -7.84 -5.78
CA GLN A 123 25.48 -8.89 -6.01
C GLN A 123 25.74 -9.74 -4.75
N ASP A 124 25.47 -9.20 -3.55
CA ASP A 124 25.62 -9.87 -2.26
C ASP A 124 24.26 -10.18 -1.63
N PHE A 125 23.42 -10.92 -2.36
CA PHE A 125 22.15 -11.40 -1.83
C PHE A 125 22.46 -12.46 -0.75
N GLY A 126 22.43 -12.04 0.52
CA GLY A 126 22.68 -12.91 1.67
C GLY A 126 21.66 -14.05 1.83
N SER A 127 21.35 -14.47 3.05
CA SER A 127 20.44 -15.61 3.25
C SER A 127 19.03 -15.35 2.72
N LEU A 128 18.62 -16.09 1.68
CA LEU A 128 17.25 -16.08 1.15
C LEU A 128 16.21 -16.40 2.22
N LEU A 129 16.52 -17.31 3.14
CA LEU A 129 15.63 -17.72 4.22
C LEU A 129 15.35 -16.56 5.20
N LEU A 130 16.36 -15.74 5.50
CA LEU A 130 16.20 -14.58 6.37
C LEU A 130 15.26 -13.55 5.71
N HIS A 131 15.48 -13.25 4.44
CA HIS A 131 14.65 -12.33 3.67
C HIS A 131 13.20 -12.82 3.53
N ALA A 132 13.01 -14.12 3.30
CA ALA A 132 11.68 -14.72 3.26
C ALA A 132 10.93 -14.59 4.60
N LYS A 133 11.61 -14.81 5.74
CA LYS A 133 11.02 -14.60 7.08
C LYS A 133 10.59 -13.15 7.27
N ILE A 134 11.45 -12.19 6.90
CA ILE A 134 11.14 -10.76 6.99
C ILE A 134 9.89 -10.42 6.16
N VAL A 135 9.79 -10.93 4.94
CA VAL A 135 8.61 -10.72 4.09
C VAL A 135 7.33 -11.24 4.76
N ILE A 136 7.37 -12.42 5.36
CA ILE A 136 6.21 -13.01 6.03
C ILE A 136 5.81 -12.14 7.24
N PHE A 137 6.75 -11.81 8.13
CA PHE A 137 6.45 -10.99 9.31
C PHE A 137 5.92 -9.61 8.93
N ARG A 138 6.52 -8.97 7.93
CA ARG A 138 6.07 -7.68 7.41
C ARG A 138 4.67 -7.78 6.78
N ALA A 139 4.37 -8.86 6.05
CA ALA A 139 3.06 -9.08 5.47
C ALA A 139 1.99 -9.27 6.56
N VAL A 140 2.29 -10.05 7.61
CA VAL A 140 1.42 -10.20 8.79
C VAL A 140 1.16 -8.85 9.45
N ALA A 141 2.21 -8.09 9.76
CA ALA A 141 2.09 -6.77 10.36
C ALA A 141 1.24 -5.82 9.50
N THR A 142 1.49 -5.81 8.20
CA THR A 142 0.74 -4.99 7.23
C THR A 142 -0.73 -5.37 7.19
N ALA A 143 -1.04 -6.67 7.20
CA ALA A 143 -2.40 -7.17 7.20
C ALA A 143 -3.17 -6.83 8.49
N ILE A 144 -2.52 -6.91 9.65
CA ILE A 144 -3.11 -6.53 10.94
C ILE A 144 -3.44 -5.04 10.99
N VAL A 145 -2.55 -4.21 10.45
CA VAL A 145 -2.74 -2.75 10.37
C VAL A 145 -3.75 -2.35 9.30
N ALA A 146 -4.03 -3.24 8.34
CA ALA A 146 -4.83 -2.92 7.18
C ALA A 146 -6.22 -2.35 7.52
N PRO A 147 -7.06 -2.98 8.37
CA PRO A 147 -8.39 -2.48 8.67
C PRO A 147 -8.42 -1.04 9.19
N LEU A 148 -7.38 -0.63 9.93
CA LEU A 148 -7.23 0.74 10.41
C LEU A 148 -7.02 1.72 9.23
N VAL A 149 -6.13 1.37 8.31
CA VAL A 149 -5.85 2.16 7.10
C VAL A 149 -7.07 2.19 6.18
N TYR A 150 -7.70 1.05 5.91
CA TYR A 150 -8.96 0.97 5.14
C TYR A 150 -10.05 1.85 5.74
N LYS A 151 -10.23 1.83 7.06
CA LYS A 151 -11.21 2.68 7.75
C LYS A 151 -10.91 4.16 7.56
N LEU A 152 -9.64 4.56 7.59
CA LEU A 152 -9.25 5.95 7.34
C LEU A 152 -9.53 6.34 5.88
N MET A 153 -9.16 5.49 4.92
CA MET A 153 -9.40 5.76 3.49
C MET A 153 -10.89 5.86 3.18
N LYS A 154 -11.72 4.95 3.71
CA LYS A 154 -13.18 5.02 3.59
C LYS A 154 -13.74 6.33 4.13
N LYS A 155 -13.20 6.86 5.24
CA LYS A 155 -13.62 8.19 5.75
C LYS A 155 -13.30 9.31 4.76
N ILE A 156 -12.10 9.30 4.16
CA ILE A 156 -11.70 10.30 3.15
C ILE A 156 -12.64 10.25 1.94
N ASP A 157 -12.98 9.03 1.50
CA ASP A 157 -13.87 8.79 0.36
C ASP A 157 -15.29 9.28 0.63
N LEU A 158 -15.82 9.00 1.82
CA LEU A 158 -17.14 9.47 2.25
C LEU A 158 -17.21 10.99 2.34
N VAL A 159 -16.17 11.64 2.88
CA VAL A 159 -16.11 13.12 2.96
C VAL A 159 -16.09 13.72 1.57
N HIS A 160 -15.36 13.13 0.62
CA HIS A 160 -15.33 13.59 -0.75
C HIS A 160 -16.70 13.42 -1.45
N ALA A 161 -17.32 12.24 -1.30
CA ALA A 161 -18.64 11.95 -1.88
C ALA A 161 -19.73 12.92 -1.38
N LYS A 162 -19.76 13.20 -0.06
CA LYS A 162 -20.70 14.18 0.53
C LYS A 162 -20.52 15.60 -0.01
N ARG A 163 -19.27 16.02 -0.25
CA ARG A 163 -18.99 17.35 -0.84
C ARG A 163 -19.46 17.41 -2.29
N ALA A 164 -19.24 16.34 -3.06
CA ALA A 164 -19.66 16.26 -4.45
C ALA A 164 -21.19 16.24 -4.62
N SER A 165 -21.94 15.62 -3.70
CA SER A 165 -23.41 15.66 -3.74
C SER A 165 -23.99 17.01 -3.33
N ARG A 166 -23.43 17.67 -2.32
CA ARG A 166 -23.86 19.01 -1.89
C ARG A 166 -23.71 20.07 -2.98
N ALA A 167 -22.62 20.01 -3.75
CA ALA A 167 -22.39 20.93 -4.87
C ALA A 167 -23.44 20.80 -5.98
N ARG A 168 -23.95 19.58 -6.24
CA ARG A 168 -24.99 19.34 -7.25
C ARG A 168 -26.39 19.80 -6.83
N MET A 169 -26.68 19.88 -5.54
CA MET A 169 -27.97 20.38 -5.04
C MET A 169 -28.08 21.91 -5.02
N MET A 170 -26.97 22.62 -5.26
CA MET A 170 -26.91 24.09 -5.29
C MET A 170 -26.85 24.65 -6.72
N MET A 171 -26.88 23.77 -7.73
CA MET A 171 -26.98 24.10 -9.16
C MET A 171 -28.40 23.82 -9.63
#